data_AF-A0A0W0XLZ2-F1
#
_entry.id   AF-A0A0W0XLZ2-F1
#
_cell.length_a   1.000
_cell.length_b   1.000
_cell.length_c   1.000
_cell.angle_alpha   90.00
_cell.angle_beta   90.00
_cell.angle_gamma   90.00
#
_symmetry.space_group_name_H-M   'P 1'
#
loop_
_entity.id
_entity.type
_entity.pdbx_description
1 polymer ?
#
loop_
_entity_poly.entity_id
_entity_poly.type
_entity_poly.pdbx_seq_one_letter_code
_entity_poly.pdbx_strand_id
1 'polypeptide(L)'
;MNQALTSLMNRLKRQLEELNTEQLALREKIKALDKAALLIKSRLIDSLKVPACILPELEISRLHFIICEQQKHDDLQNQKMDYEKLLFSYQENHLRLSTELKLLGKYQDRREQNEKKTHELIIEKEMDNWALQQTLRNCRPDDR
;
A
#
# COMPACT_ATOMS: atom_id res chain seq x y z
N MET A 1 -15.21 16.33 -16.93
CA MET A 1 -14.32 15.57 -16.02
C MET A 1 -13.35 16.52 -15.31
N ASN A 2 -13.25 16.45 -13.99
CA ASN A 2 -12.33 17.32 -13.23
C ASN A 2 -10.90 16.77 -13.32
N GLN A 3 -10.04 17.43 -14.11
CA GLN A 3 -8.65 17.04 -14.35
C GLN A 3 -7.83 17.00 -13.04
N ALA A 4 -8.16 17.85 -12.07
CA ALA A 4 -7.47 17.89 -10.78
C ALA A 4 -7.72 16.62 -9.94
N LEU A 5 -8.98 16.14 -9.90
CA LEU A 5 -9.37 14.95 -9.13
C LEU A 5 -8.74 13.68 -9.71
N THR A 6 -8.80 13.55 -11.03
CA THR A 6 -8.21 12.41 -11.75
C THR A 6 -6.68 12.37 -11.60
N SER A 7 -6.02 13.54 -11.68
CA SER A 7 -4.59 13.66 -11.40
C SER A 7 -4.22 13.22 -9.98
N LEU A 8 -4.99 13.66 -8.98
CA LEU A 8 -4.79 13.25 -7.57
C LEU A 8 -4.94 11.74 -7.39
N MET A 9 -6.00 11.14 -7.93
CA MET A 9 -6.22 9.69 -7.85
C MET A 9 -5.11 8.90 -8.54
N ASN A 10 -4.63 9.36 -9.70
CA ASN A 10 -3.51 8.72 -10.39
C ASN A 10 -2.21 8.82 -9.59
N ARG A 11 -1.96 9.95 -8.93
CA ARG A 11 -0.81 10.11 -8.04
C ARG A 11 -0.88 9.14 -6.86
N LEU A 12 -2.03 9.04 -6.19
CA LEU A 12 -2.21 8.10 -5.07
C LEU A 12 -2.06 6.64 -5.50
N LYS A 13 -2.51 6.29 -6.70
CA LYS A 13 -2.31 4.94 -7.27
C LYS A 13 -0.83 4.63 -7.48
N ARG A 14 -0.06 5.57 -8.05
CA ARG A 14 1.41 5.40 -8.20
C ARG A 14 2.09 5.23 -6.85
N GLN A 15 1.72 6.04 -5.86
CA GLN A 15 2.27 5.91 -4.51
C GLN A 15 1.95 4.55 -3.87
N LEU A 16 0.76 3.99 -4.12
CA LEU A 16 0.43 2.62 -3.68
C LEU A 16 1.26 1.56 -4.40
N GLU A 17 1.47 1.70 -5.71
CA GLU A 17 2.30 0.78 -6.49
C GLU A 17 3.74 0.79 -6.00
N GLU A 18 4.34 1.97 -5.84
CA GLU A 18 5.68 2.15 -5.28
C GLU A 18 5.78 1.50 -3.90
N LEU A 19 4.84 1.80 -3.01
CA LEU A 19 4.84 1.26 -1.66
C LEU A 19 4.64 -0.26 -1.61
N ASN A 20 3.88 -0.85 -2.55
CA ASN A 20 3.77 -2.30 -2.69
C ASN A 20 5.10 -2.94 -3.12
N THR A 21 5.84 -2.31 -4.05
CA THR A 21 7.17 -2.79 -4.44
C THR A 21 8.16 -2.73 -3.28
N GLU A 22 8.13 -1.66 -2.48
CA GLU A 22 8.98 -1.52 -1.31
C GLU A 22 8.64 -2.56 -0.22
N GLN A 23 7.35 -2.81 0.03
CA GLN A 23 6.93 -3.86 0.97
C GLN A 23 7.41 -5.25 0.54
N LEU A 24 7.35 -5.55 -0.77
CA LEU A 24 7.82 -6.82 -1.29
C LEU A 24 9.33 -6.97 -1.09
N ALA A 25 10.11 -5.93 -1.41
CA ALA A 25 11.54 -5.92 -1.18
C ALA A 25 11.91 -6.09 0.30
N LEU A 26 11.16 -5.46 1.23
CA LEU A 26 11.37 -5.64 2.67
C LEU A 26 11.10 -7.06 3.12
N ARG A 27 10.02 -7.68 2.64
CA ARG A 27 9.70 -9.09 2.95
C ARG A 27 10.80 -10.03 2.48
N GLU A 28 11.40 -9.77 1.32
CA GLU A 28 12.54 -10.55 0.82
C GLU A 28 13.77 -10.39 1.71
N LYS A 29 14.09 -9.16 2.14
CA LYS A 29 15.18 -8.90 3.10
C LYS A 29 14.96 -9.64 4.43
N ILE A 30 13.76 -9.58 4.99
CA ILE A 30 13.40 -10.32 6.21
C ILE A 30 13.61 -11.82 6.02
N LYS A 31 13.13 -12.40 4.92
CA LYS A 31 13.34 -13.82 4.61
C LYS A 31 14.83 -14.19 4.48
N ALA A 32 15.65 -13.30 3.90
CA ALA A 32 17.08 -13.53 3.78
C ALA A 32 17.76 -13.53 5.16
N LEU A 33 17.39 -12.60 6.04
CA LEU A 33 17.87 -12.55 7.42
C LEU A 33 17.45 -13.79 8.22
N ASP A 34 16.21 -14.25 8.09
CA ASP A 34 15.73 -15.48 8.74
C ASP A 34 16.54 -16.71 8.32
N LYS A 35 16.84 -16.83 7.02
CA LYS A 35 17.69 -17.92 6.51
C LYS A 35 19.10 -17.84 7.10
N ALA A 36 19.70 -16.65 7.12
CA ALA A 36 21.03 -16.46 7.69
C ALA A 36 21.06 -16.78 9.20
N ALA A 37 20.07 -16.32 9.96
CA ALA A 37 19.95 -16.60 11.39
C ALA A 37 19.77 -18.10 11.67
N LEU A 38 18.97 -18.81 10.86
CA LEU A 38 18.81 -20.26 10.96
C LEU A 38 20.13 -21.02 10.75
N LEU A 39 20.94 -20.59 9.77
CA LEU A 39 22.25 -21.20 9.51
C LEU A 39 23.24 -20.98 10.67
N ILE A 40 23.24 -19.80 11.28
CA ILE A 40 24.07 -19.54 12.46
C ILE A 40 23.59 -20.38 13.64
N LYS A 41 22.27 -20.46 13.84
CA LYS A 41 21.68 -21.26 14.91
C LYS A 41 22.01 -22.75 14.78
N SER A 42 22.00 -23.31 13.56
CA SER A 42 22.42 -24.69 13.35
C SER A 42 23.90 -24.92 13.69
N ARG A 43 24.78 -24.00 13.28
CA ARG A 43 26.21 -24.07 13.62
C ARG A 43 26.45 -23.98 15.13
N LEU A 44 25.76 -23.09 15.83
CA LEU A 44 25.81 -22.97 17.28
C LEU A 44 25.39 -24.27 17.97
N ILE A 45 24.28 -24.88 17.54
CA ILE A 45 23.80 -26.16 18.07
C ILE A 45 24.88 -27.25 17.89
N ASP A 46 25.52 -27.30 16.73
CA ASP A 46 26.56 -28.28 16.46
C ASP A 46 27.83 -28.04 17.30
N SER A 47 28.22 -26.78 17.51
CA SER A 47 29.35 -26.43 18.38
C SER A 47 29.08 -26.70 19.86
N LEU A 48 27.82 -26.59 20.31
CA LEU A 48 27.42 -26.88 21.69
C LEU A 48 27.36 -28.38 22.00
N LYS A 49 27.25 -29.25 20.98
CA LYS A 49 27.35 -30.72 21.16
C LYS A 49 28.77 -31.17 21.47
N VAL A 50 29.78 -30.37 21.13
CA VAL A 50 31.18 -30.70 21.42
C VAL A 50 31.43 -30.56 22.92
N PRO A 51 31.88 -31.62 23.61
CA PRO A 51 32.12 -31.57 25.05
C PRO A 51 33.26 -30.60 25.39
N ALA A 52 33.26 -30.14 26.65
CA ALA A 52 34.31 -29.30 27.20
C ALA A 52 35.70 -29.92 27.01
N CYS A 53 36.67 -29.13 26.54
CA CYS A 53 38.05 -29.54 26.39
C CYS A 53 38.83 -29.25 27.67
N ILE A 54 39.68 -30.20 28.07
CA ILE A 54 40.58 -30.00 29.23
C ILE A 54 41.67 -28.98 28.89
N LEU A 55 42.05 -28.87 27.61
CA LEU A 55 43.06 -27.93 27.14
C LEU A 55 42.47 -26.51 27.12
N PRO A 56 42.95 -25.59 27.97
CA PRO A 56 42.33 -24.27 28.13
C PRO A 56 42.32 -23.45 26.85
N GLU A 57 43.40 -23.51 26.05
CA GLU A 57 43.53 -22.76 24.79
C GLU A 57 42.47 -23.17 23.76
N LEU A 58 42.18 -24.48 23.68
CA LEU A 58 41.15 -25.02 22.79
C LEU A 58 39.74 -24.68 23.32
N GLU A 59 39.53 -24.74 24.63
CA GLU A 59 38.25 -24.36 25.23
C GLU A 59 37.96 -22.86 25.05
N ILE A 60 38.95 -21.99 25.28
CA ILE A 60 38.84 -20.55 25.05
C ILE A 60 38.48 -20.28 23.59
N SER A 61 39.14 -20.97 22.65
CA SER A 61 38.85 -20.83 21.22
C SER A 61 37.43 -21.27 20.87
N ARG A 62 36.95 -22.39 21.44
CA ARG A 62 35.56 -22.85 21.25
C ARG A 62 34.55 -21.84 21.80
N LEU A 63 34.76 -21.37 23.02
CA LEU A 63 33.88 -20.38 23.65
C LEU A 63 33.88 -19.06 22.88
N HIS A 64 35.04 -18.61 22.41
CA HIS A 64 35.16 -17.41 21.58
C HIS A 64 34.34 -17.55 20.29
N PHE A 65 34.45 -18.70 19.59
CA PHE A 65 33.63 -18.99 18.42
C PHE A 65 32.13 -18.92 18.73
N ILE A 66 31.69 -19.56 19.82
CA ILE A 66 30.27 -19.55 20.23
C ILE A 66 29.79 -18.13 20.50
N ILE A 67 30.57 -17.33 21.24
CA ILE A 67 30.24 -15.93 21.54
C ILE A 67 30.12 -15.11 20.25
N CYS A 68 31.08 -15.24 19.32
CA CYS A 68 31.05 -14.50 18.06
C CYS A 68 29.86 -14.89 17.17
N GLU A 69 29.52 -16.18 17.08
CA GLU A 69 28.35 -16.62 16.30
C GLU A 69 27.04 -16.18 16.98
N GLN A 70 26.96 -16.20 18.31
CA GLN A 70 25.81 -15.69 19.05
C GLN A 70 25.60 -14.19 18.82
N GLN A 71 26.67 -13.39 18.87
CA GLN A 71 26.61 -11.95 18.57
C GLN A 71 26.09 -11.70 17.16
N LYS A 72 26.61 -12.42 16.15
CA LYS A 72 26.12 -12.30 14.77
C LYS A 72 24.63 -12.67 14.65
N HIS A 73 24.19 -13.72 15.35
CA HIS A 73 22.78 -14.10 15.36
C HIS A 73 21.90 -12.97 15.93
N ASP A 74 22.33 -12.36 17.04
CA ASP A 74 21.58 -11.30 17.70
C ASP A 74 21.56 -10.02 16.85
N ASP A 75 22.66 -9.69 16.16
CA ASP A 75 22.71 -8.60 15.17
C ASP A 75 21.71 -8.83 14.02
N LEU A 76 21.62 -10.05 13.49
CA LEU A 76 20.65 -10.38 12.43
C LEU A 76 19.20 -10.26 12.94
N GLN A 77 18.93 -10.66 14.19
CA GLN A 77 17.61 -10.51 14.80
C GLN A 77 17.24 -9.04 15.00
N ASN A 78 18.18 -8.21 15.43
CA ASN A 78 17.97 -6.76 15.56
C ASN A 78 17.65 -6.12 14.20
N GLN A 79 18.44 -6.44 13.16
CA GLN A 79 18.17 -5.96 11.80
C GLN A 79 16.80 -6.43 11.28
N LYS A 80 16.42 -7.68 11.57
CA LYS A 80 15.11 -8.21 11.20
C LYS A 80 13.99 -7.40 11.86
N MET A 81 14.10 -7.17 13.17
CA MET A 81 13.12 -6.38 13.92
C MET A 81 12.97 -4.97 13.34
N ASP A 82 14.07 -4.34 12.93
CA ASP A 82 14.01 -3.00 12.32
C ASP A 82 13.29 -3.01 10.96
N TYR A 83 13.53 -4.03 10.13
CA TYR A 83 12.77 -4.20 8.89
C TYR A 83 11.30 -4.55 9.12
N GLU A 84 10.97 -5.30 10.17
CA GLU A 84 9.58 -5.61 10.53
C GLU A 84 8.83 -4.35 11.00
N LYS A 85 9.47 -3.48 11.79
CA LYS A 85 8.90 -2.18 12.17
C LYS A 85 8.66 -1.30 10.94
N LEU A 86 9.61 -1.26 10.01
CA LEU A 86 9.46 -0.50 8.76
C LEU A 86 8.33 -1.06 7.89
N LEU A 87 8.24 -2.40 7.76
CA LEU A 87 7.16 -3.07 7.04
C LEU A 87 5.80 -2.74 7.65
N PHE A 88 5.69 -2.71 8.98
CA PHE A 88 4.46 -2.32 9.67
C PHE A 88 4.06 -0.88 9.33
N SER A 89 5.00 0.06 9.37
CA SER A 89 4.75 1.45 8.97
C SER A 89 4.27 1.57 7.51
N TYR A 90 4.84 0.78 6.60
CA TYR A 90 4.36 0.73 5.22
C TYR A 90 2.95 0.13 5.11
N GLN A 91 2.60 -0.87 5.89
CA GLN A 91 1.25 -1.44 5.89
C GLN A 91 0.20 -0.42 6.36
N GLU A 92 0.52 0.37 7.39
CA GLU A 92 -0.34 1.47 7.83
C GLU A 92 -0.52 2.53 6.74
N ASN A 93 0.58 2.94 6.09
CA ASN A 93 0.53 3.89 4.98
C ASN A 93 -0.26 3.35 3.79
N HIS A 94 -0.12 2.07 3.45
CA HIS A 94 -0.91 1.42 2.42
C HIS A 94 -2.41 1.48 2.75
N LEU A 95 -2.77 1.16 3.99
CA LEU A 95 -4.17 1.21 4.43
C LEU A 95 -4.72 2.63 4.30
N ARG A 96 -3.98 3.64 4.75
CA ARG A 96 -4.37 5.06 4.64
C ARG A 96 -4.58 5.49 3.18
N LEU A 97 -3.61 5.23 2.30
CA LEU A 97 -3.72 5.59 0.89
C LEU A 97 -4.87 4.85 0.18
N SER A 98 -5.09 3.58 0.54
CA SER A 98 -6.20 2.77 0.01
C SER A 98 -7.57 3.31 0.43
N THR A 99 -7.72 3.75 1.68
CA THR A 99 -8.98 4.35 2.17
C THR A 99 -9.22 5.72 1.53
N GLU A 100 -8.19 6.56 1.39
CA GLU A 100 -8.26 7.83 0.67
C GLU A 100 -8.71 7.64 -0.78
N LEU A 101 -8.11 6.69 -1.50
CA LEU A 101 -8.51 6.37 -2.88
C LEU A 101 -9.96 5.89 -2.98
N LYS A 102 -10.41 5.04 -2.06
CA LYS A 102 -11.81 4.60 -2.01
C LYS A 102 -12.76 5.77 -1.76
N LEU A 103 -12.39 6.70 -0.90
CA LEU A 103 -13.18 7.90 -0.62
C LEU A 103 -13.27 8.80 -1.85
N LEU A 104 -12.15 9.05 -2.52
CA LEU A 104 -12.11 9.84 -3.76
C LEU A 104 -12.92 9.19 -4.88
N GLY A 105 -12.88 7.86 -5.01
CA GLY A 105 -13.72 7.11 -5.94
C GLY A 105 -15.21 7.34 -5.68
N LYS A 106 -15.66 7.18 -4.43
CA LYS A 106 -17.07 7.47 -4.06
C LYS A 106 -17.46 8.92 -4.33
N TYR A 107 -16.55 9.86 -4.13
CA TYR A 107 -16.79 11.27 -4.43
C TYR A 107 -16.94 11.50 -5.93
N GLN A 108 -16.08 10.88 -6.75
CA GLN A 108 -16.19 10.91 -8.20
C GLN A 108 -17.53 10.34 -8.68
N ASP A 109 -17.93 9.16 -8.17
CA ASP A 109 -19.19 8.51 -8.55
C ASP A 109 -20.40 9.38 -8.24
N ARG A 110 -20.45 9.97 -7.03
CA ARG A 110 -21.53 10.90 -6.64
C ARG A 110 -21.59 12.12 -7.54
N ARG A 111 -20.43 12.66 -7.91
CA ARG A 111 -20.36 13.82 -8.80
C ARG A 111 -20.88 13.46 -10.19
N GLU A 112 -20.46 12.34 -10.75
CA GLU A 112 -20.93 11.87 -12.06
C GLU A 112 -22.45 11.61 -12.07
N GLN A 113 -22.99 11.05 -10.99
CA GLN A 113 -24.44 10.89 -10.84
C GLN A 113 -25.18 12.24 -10.79
N ASN A 114 -24.64 13.22 -10.06
CA ASN A 114 -25.23 14.55 -10.01
C ASN A 114 -25.15 15.26 -11.36
N GLU A 115 -24.01 15.17 -12.06
CA GLU A 115 -23.84 15.75 -13.40
C GLU A 115 -24.86 15.14 -14.39
N LYS A 116 -25.08 13.83 -14.36
CA LYS A 116 -26.11 13.15 -15.16
C LYS A 116 -27.52 13.67 -14.87
N LYS A 117 -27.90 13.72 -13.58
CA LYS A 117 -29.22 14.24 -13.17
C LYS A 117 -29.42 15.69 -13.59
N THR A 118 -28.41 16.54 -13.43
CA THR A 118 -28.51 17.93 -13.87
C THR A 118 -28.66 18.05 -15.38
N HIS A 119 -27.99 17.20 -16.15
CA HIS A 119 -28.10 17.19 -17.60
C HIS A 119 -29.49 16.73 -18.06
N GLU A 120 -30.03 15.67 -17.44
CA GLU A 120 -31.40 15.19 -17.67
C GLU A 120 -32.43 16.28 -17.39
N LEU A 121 -32.31 17.00 -16.27
CA LEU A 121 -33.21 18.12 -15.93
C LEU A 121 -33.10 19.29 -16.92
N ILE A 122 -31.93 19.56 -17.49
CA ILE A 122 -31.76 20.59 -18.52
C ILE A 122 -32.48 20.16 -19.79
N ILE A 123 -32.29 18.92 -20.24
CA ILE A 123 -32.95 18.37 -21.43
C ILE A 123 -34.47 18.40 -21.25
N GLU A 124 -34.99 17.96 -20.11
CA GLU A 124 -36.43 17.98 -19.82
C GLU A 124 -37.00 19.40 -19.91
N LYS A 125 -36.34 20.39 -19.28
CA LYS A 125 -36.74 21.80 -19.38
C LYS A 125 -36.67 22.35 -20.80
N GLU A 126 -35.67 21.98 -21.58
CA GLU A 126 -35.54 22.39 -22.98
C GLU A 126 -36.67 21.80 -23.83
N MET A 127 -37.04 20.54 -23.61
CA MET A 127 -38.18 19.90 -24.28
C MET A 127 -39.50 20.57 -23.89
N ASP A 128 -39.73 20.85 -22.61
CA ASP A 128 -40.92 21.53 -22.12
C ASP A 128 -41.05 22.93 -22.72
N ASN A 129 -39.95 23.69 -22.73
CA ASN A 129 -39.91 25.03 -23.34
C ASN A 129 -40.17 24.96 -24.86
N TRP A 130 -39.62 23.95 -25.55
CA TRP A 130 -39.89 23.74 -26.97
C TRP A 130 -41.37 23.41 -27.21
N ALA A 131 -41.96 22.52 -26.42
CA ALA A 131 -43.37 22.18 -26.51
C ALA A 131 -44.28 23.40 -26.29
N LEU A 132 -43.96 24.23 -25.29
CA LEU A 132 -44.65 25.49 -25.02
C LEU A 132 -44.51 26.50 -26.18
N GLN A 133 -43.33 26.60 -26.80
CA GLN A 133 -43.15 27.46 -27.98
C GLN A 133 -43.96 26.98 -29.19
N GLN A 134 -44.08 25.67 -29.41
CA GLN A 134 -44.88 25.11 -30.50
C GLN A 134 -46.38 25.35 -30.27
N THR A 135 -46.88 25.15 -29.05
CA THR A 135 -48.29 25.44 -28.73
C THR A 135 -48.60 26.93 -28.86
N LEU A 136 -47.71 27.83 -28.42
CA LEU A 136 -47.87 29.27 -28.60
C LEU A 136 -47.82 29.71 -30.07
N ARG A 137 -47.01 29.05 -30.92
CA ARG A 137 -47.02 29.31 -32.37
C ARG A 137 -48.32 28.86 -33.02
N ASN A 138 -48.86 27.71 -32.62
CA ASN A 138 -50.12 27.17 -33.16
C ASN A 138 -51.37 27.90 -32.65
N CYS A 139 -51.24 28.67 -31.55
CA CYS A 139 -52.31 29.50 -30.99
C CYS A 139 -52.24 30.98 -31.42
N ARG A 140 -51.33 31.37 -32.32
CA ARG A 140 -51.45 32.70 -32.96
C ARG A 140 -52.65 32.65 -33.91
N PRO A 141 -53.69 33.46 -33.71
CA PRO A 141 -54.69 33.65 -34.75
C PRO A 141 -53.95 34.22 -35.95
N ASP A 142 -54.13 33.60 -37.13
CA ASP A 142 -53.93 34.33 -38.37
C ASP A 142 -54.80 35.58 -38.28
N ASP A 143 -54.16 36.75 -38.15
CA ASP A 143 -54.80 38.05 -38.34
C ASP A 143 -55.42 38.03 -39.75
N ARG A 144 -56.73 37.74 -39.81
CA ARG A 144 -57.61 37.95 -40.95
C ARG A 144 -58.63 39.02 -40.61
#